data_AF-A0A938WEF0-F1
#
_entry.id   AF-A0A938WEF0-F1
#
_cell.length_a   1.000
_cell.length_b   1.000
_cell.length_c   1.000
_cell.angle_alpha   90.00
_cell.angle_beta   90.00
_cell.angle_gamma   90.00
#
_symmetry.space_group_name_H-M   'P 1'
#
loop_
_entity.id
_entity.type
_entity.pdbx_description
1 polymer ?
#
loop_
_entity_poly.entity_id
_entity_poly.type
_entity_poly.pdbx_seq_one_letter_code
_entity_poly.pdbx_strand_id
1 'polypeptide(L)'
;MSQPLLGMGLAELEAWARDHGQAAFRGRQLHDWLYAKGARQLGDVSVLPKGFREQLAAEPPQGAFDWMGRSRELHRSVARDGTTKLLLGTHDGLSIETVGIPAEGRLTVCVSS
;
A
#
# COMPACT_ATOMS: atom_id res chain seq x y z
N MET A 1 13.86 -12.55 2.12
CA MET A 1 13.05 -12.05 0.99
C MET A 1 12.22 -10.91 1.54
N SER A 2 12.51 -9.69 1.12
CA SER A 2 11.81 -8.49 1.61
C SER A 2 10.43 -8.43 0.97
N GLN A 3 9.38 -8.33 1.80
CA GLN A 3 7.99 -8.15 1.37
C GLN A 3 7.65 -6.65 1.30
N PRO A 4 6.64 -6.26 0.50
CA PRO A 4 6.12 -4.89 0.53
C PRO A 4 5.50 -4.54 1.89
N LEU A 5 5.43 -3.24 2.19
CA LEU A 5 4.95 -2.70 3.47
C LEU A 5 3.45 -2.90 3.67
N LEU A 6 2.63 -2.80 2.61
CA LEU A 6 1.21 -3.14 2.71
C LEU A 6 1.04 -4.64 2.94
N GLY A 7 0.19 -4.98 3.91
CA GLY A 7 0.00 -6.34 4.39
C GLY A 7 0.73 -6.62 5.70
N MET A 8 1.76 -5.84 6.03
CA MET A 8 2.43 -5.92 7.33
C MET A 8 1.59 -5.25 8.42
N GLY A 9 1.45 -5.92 9.56
CA GLY A 9 0.88 -5.37 10.79
C GLY A 9 1.83 -4.46 11.54
N LEU A 10 1.35 -3.87 12.65
CA LEU A 10 2.13 -2.92 13.45
C LEU A 10 3.47 -3.48 13.93
N ALA A 11 3.47 -4.66 14.55
CA ALA A 11 4.68 -5.28 15.09
C ALA A 11 5.69 -5.65 13.99
N GLU A 12 5.19 -6.07 12.82
CA GLU A 12 6.01 -6.38 11.66
C GLU A 12 6.68 -5.12 11.11
N LEU A 13 5.96 -4.00 11.03
CA LEU A 13 6.52 -2.72 10.60
C LEU A 13 7.54 -2.15 11.60
N GLU A 14 7.34 -2.37 12.90
CA GLU A 14 8.33 -2.01 13.93
C GLU A 14 9.61 -2.86 13.86
N ALA A 15 9.49 -4.15 13.53
CA ALA A 15 10.62 -5.02 13.25
C ALA A 15 11.33 -4.60 11.96
N TRP A 16 10.57 -4.44 10.88
CA TRP A 16 11.07 -3.99 9.58
C TRP A 16 11.85 -2.67 9.69
N ALA A 17 11.35 -1.69 10.46
CA ALA A 17 12.07 -0.44 10.68
C ALA A 17 13.43 -0.66 11.36
N ARG A 18 13.52 -1.54 12.36
CA ARG A 18 14.78 -1.88 13.04
C ARG A 18 15.77 -2.56 12.09
N ASP A 19 15.28 -3.48 11.27
CA ASP A 19 16.09 -4.17 10.27
C ASP A 19 16.65 -3.21 9.21
N HIS A 20 15.99 -2.08 8.98
CA HIS A 20 16.44 -1.00 8.10
C HIS A 20 17.18 0.13 8.84
N GLY A 21 17.70 -0.15 10.04
CA GLY A 21 18.54 0.79 10.80
C GLY A 21 17.77 1.97 11.40
N GLN A 22 16.44 1.90 11.47
CA GLN A 22 15.59 2.91 12.07
C GLN A 22 15.11 2.48 13.47
N ALA A 23 14.74 3.46 14.29
CA ALA A 23 14.08 3.17 15.55
C ALA A 23 12.66 2.60 15.33
N ALA A 24 12.21 1.70 16.21
CA ALA A 24 10.92 1.02 16.09
C ALA A 24 9.72 1.97 15.91
N PHE A 25 9.75 3.17 16.49
CA PHE A 25 8.67 4.15 16.33
C PHE A 25 8.47 4.60 14.88
N ARG A 26 9.48 4.48 14.02
CA ARG A 26 9.34 4.72 12.58
C ARG A 26 8.43 3.68 11.91
N GLY A 27 8.41 2.45 12.40
CA GLY A 27 7.45 1.43 12.01
C GLY A 27 6.01 1.80 12.39
N ARG A 28 5.81 2.36 13.60
CA ARG A 28 4.49 2.89 14.01
C ARG A 28 4.03 4.05 13.13
N GLN A 29 4.95 4.94 12.76
CA GLN A 29 4.65 6.02 11.82
C GLN A 29 4.28 5.47 10.45
N LEU A 30 5.02 4.49 9.92
CA LEU A 30 4.65 3.81 8.68
C LEU A 30 3.25 3.22 8.76
N HIS A 31 2.92 2.49 9.83
CA HIS A 31 1.60 1.92 10.04
C HIS A 31 0.48 2.97 10.01
N ASP A 32 0.64 4.08 10.76
CA ASP A 32 -0.30 5.20 10.77
C ASP A 32 -0.51 5.78 9.36
N TRP A 33 0.59 6.00 8.63
CA TRP A 33 0.51 6.57 7.29
C TRP A 33 -0.09 5.62 6.26
N LEU A 34 0.16 4.32 6.38
CA LEU A 34 -0.38 3.29 5.48
C LEU A 34 -1.88 3.10 5.67
N TYR A 35 -2.32 2.91 6.91
CA TYR A 35 -3.67 2.43 7.21
C TYR A 35 -4.63 3.52 7.67
N ALA A 36 -4.16 4.51 8.44
CA ALA A 36 -5.03 5.60 8.91
C ALA A 36 -5.06 6.77 7.92
N LYS A 37 -3.92 7.13 7.32
CA LYS A 37 -3.83 8.27 6.40
C LYS A 37 -3.90 7.90 4.92
N GLY A 38 -3.75 6.61 4.58
CA GLY A 38 -3.89 6.12 3.21
C GLY A 38 -2.80 6.61 2.26
N ALA A 39 -1.56 6.80 2.74
CA ALA A 39 -0.41 7.17 1.91
C ALA A 39 -0.29 6.27 0.68
N ARG A 40 -0.03 6.87 -0.50
CA ARG A 40 0.01 6.12 -1.77
C ARG A 40 1.43 5.84 -2.25
N GLN A 41 2.40 6.60 -1.77
CA GLN A 41 3.82 6.46 -2.05
C GLN A 41 4.65 6.80 -0.81
N LEU A 42 5.89 6.31 -0.72
CA LEU A 42 6.80 6.64 0.38
C LEU A 42 7.08 8.13 0.51
N GLY A 43 7.02 8.87 -0.62
CA GLY A 43 7.14 10.32 -0.65
C GLY A 43 6.14 11.04 0.26
N ASP A 44 4.93 10.49 0.41
CA ASP A 44 3.85 11.08 1.20
C ASP A 44 4.13 11.01 2.71
N VAL A 45 4.94 10.04 3.14
CA VAL A 45 5.29 9.78 4.55
C VAL A 45 6.32 10.79 5.05
N SER A 46 5.96 12.07 5.02
CA SER A 46 6.83 13.23 5.29
C SER A 46 7.51 13.23 6.66
N VAL A 47 6.96 12.48 7.62
CA VAL A 47 7.56 12.30 8.95
C VAL A 47 8.84 11.46 8.92
N LEU A 48 9.05 10.65 7.88
CA LEU A 48 10.28 9.90 7.68
C LEU A 48 11.40 10.80 7.13
N PRO A 49 12.65 10.61 7.57
CA PRO A 49 13.79 11.35 7.04
C PRO A 49 13.87 11.25 5.51
N LYS A 50 14.19 12.36 4.84
CA LYS A 50 14.29 12.40 3.37
C LYS A 50 15.24 11.34 2.81
N GLY A 51 16.45 11.22 3.37
CA GLY A 51 17.42 10.23 2.92
C GLY A 51 16.93 8.78 3.08
N PHE A 52 16.13 8.49 4.11
CA PHE A 52 15.55 7.16 4.29
C PHE A 52 14.49 6.86 3.22
N ARG A 53 13.64 7.84 2.88
CA ARG A 53 12.67 7.70 1.78
C ARG A 53 13.36 7.49 0.43
N GLU A 54 14.45 8.20 0.17
CA GLU A 54 15.24 8.08 -1.05
C GLU A 54 15.96 6.72 -1.16
N GLN A 55 16.54 6.23 -0.05
CA GLN A 55 17.15 4.90 0.01
C GLN A 55 16.15 3.81 -0.37
N LEU A 56 14.94 3.85 0.19
CA LEU A 56 13.90 2.89 -0.12
C LEU A 56 13.44 2.99 -1.59
N ALA A 57 13.33 4.21 -2.14
CA ALA A 57 12.92 4.39 -3.53
C ALA A 57 13.87 3.75 -4.56
N ALA A 58 15.14 3.49 -4.20
CA ALA A 58 16.15 2.96 -5.11
C ALA A 58 16.03 1.45 -5.37
N GLU A 59 15.59 0.66 -4.39
CA GLU A 59 15.60 -0.80 -4.44
C GLU A 59 14.28 -1.39 -3.95
N PRO A 60 13.27 -1.58 -4.82
CA PRO A 60 12.00 -2.16 -4.43
C PRO A 60 12.13 -3.65 -4.02
N PRO A 61 11.25 -4.16 -3.15
CA PRO A 61 11.23 -5.57 -2.80
C PRO A 61 10.83 -6.43 -4.02
N GLN A 62 11.31 -7.67 -4.04
CA GLN A 62 10.96 -8.60 -5.10
C GLN A 62 9.45 -8.84 -5.13
N GLY A 63 8.86 -8.76 -6.33
CA GLY A 63 7.42 -8.97 -6.50
C GLY A 63 6.56 -7.75 -6.13
N ALA A 64 7.14 -6.55 -6.15
CA ALA A 64 6.38 -5.31 -5.98
C ALA A 64 6.90 -4.23 -6.93
N PHE A 65 6.05 -3.25 -7.24
CA PHE A 65 6.45 -2.07 -8.02
C PHE A 65 7.30 -1.09 -7.20
N ASP A 66 7.04 -1.04 -5.90
CA ASP A 66 7.71 -0.19 -4.91
C ASP A 66 7.62 -0.85 -3.52
N TRP A 67 8.23 -0.23 -2.51
CA TRP A 67 8.09 -0.69 -1.12
C TRP A 67 6.67 -0.58 -0.58
N MET A 68 5.80 0.26 -1.13
CA MET A 68 4.42 0.35 -0.65
C MET A 68 3.66 -0.92 -0.96
N GLY A 69 3.87 -1.50 -2.15
CA GLY A 69 3.17 -2.72 -2.60
C GLY A 69 1.75 -2.48 -3.06
N ARG A 70 1.42 -1.27 -3.52
CA ARG A 70 0.09 -1.01 -4.12
C ARG A 70 0.03 -1.57 -5.54
N SER A 71 -1.06 -2.26 -5.86
CA SER A 71 -1.38 -2.59 -7.26
C SER A 71 -1.61 -1.32 -8.07
N ARG A 72 -1.27 -1.36 -9.36
CA ARG A 72 -1.48 -0.22 -10.27
C ARG A 72 -2.89 -0.24 -10.80
N GLU A 73 -3.62 0.86 -10.70
CA GLU A 73 -4.91 1.00 -11.37
C GLU A 73 -4.70 1.04 -12.89
N LEU A 74 -5.25 0.07 -13.61
CA LEU A 74 -5.20 -0.01 -15.08
C LEU A 74 -6.47 0.57 -15.69
N HIS A 75 -7.61 0.37 -15.03
CA HIS A 75 -8.90 0.88 -15.50
C HIS A 75 -9.87 1.06 -14.33
N ARG A 76 -10.80 2.01 -14.49
CA ARG A 76 -11.89 2.31 -13.56
C ARG A 76 -13.19 2.46 -14.31
N SER A 77 -14.20 1.74 -13.85
CA SER A 77 -15.58 1.87 -14.32
C SER A 77 -16.49 2.19 -13.14
N VAL A 78 -17.33 3.22 -13.28
CA VAL A 78 -18.26 3.68 -12.23
C VAL A 78 -19.68 3.57 -12.78
N ALA A 79 -20.51 2.78 -12.11
CA ALA A 79 -21.92 2.61 -12.46
C ALA A 79 -22.78 3.77 -11.91
N ARG A 80 -24.04 3.84 -12.35
CA ARG A 80 -24.98 4.89 -11.94
C ARG A 80 -25.29 4.89 -10.44
N ASP A 81 -25.24 3.73 -9.80
CA ASP A 81 -25.46 3.55 -8.36
C ASP A 81 -24.20 3.80 -7.51
N GLY A 82 -23.09 4.21 -8.13
CA GLY A 82 -21.81 4.44 -7.48
C GLY A 82 -20.94 3.19 -7.35
N THR A 83 -21.40 2.01 -7.76
CA THR A 83 -20.58 0.80 -7.81
C THR A 83 -19.35 1.06 -8.66
N THR A 84 -18.17 0.92 -8.06
CA THR A 84 -16.88 1.19 -8.71
C THR A 84 -16.14 -0.13 -8.91
N LYS A 85 -15.88 -0.50 -10.16
CA LYS A 85 -15.00 -1.61 -10.51
C LYS A 85 -13.63 -1.08 -10.92
N LEU A 86 -12.58 -1.64 -10.33
CA LEU A 86 -11.19 -1.37 -10.68
C LEU A 86 -10.56 -2.61 -11.30
N LEU A 87 -9.87 -2.41 -12.44
CA LEU A 87 -8.90 -3.36 -12.95
C LEU A 87 -7.54 -2.96 -12.40
N LEU A 88 -6.89 -3.86 -11.68
CA LEU A 88 -5.62 -3.64 -11.00
C LEU A 88 -4.54 -4.52 -11.61
N GLY A 89 -3.41 -3.92 -11.97
CA GLY A 89 -2.23 -4.61 -12.46
C GLY A 89 -1.37 -5.10 -11.30
N THR A 90 -0.92 -6.34 -11.41
CA THR A 90 0.02 -6.99 -10.48
C THR A 90 1.45 -6.89 -11.04
N HIS A 91 2.44 -7.07 -10.17
CA HIS A 91 3.85 -6.90 -10.50
C HIS A 91 4.36 -7.86 -11.59
N ASP A 92 3.70 -9.00 -11.75
CA ASP A 92 3.99 -10.06 -12.71
C ASP A 92 3.34 -9.82 -14.10
N GLY A 93 2.73 -8.65 -14.30
CA GLY A 93 2.10 -8.27 -15.56
C GLY A 93 0.69 -8.85 -15.75
N LEU A 94 0.14 -9.54 -14.76
CA LEU A 94 -1.25 -9.97 -14.75
C LEU A 94 -2.18 -8.85 -14.23
N SER A 95 -3.47 -9.15 -14.18
CA SER A 95 -4.47 -8.23 -13.64
C SER A 95 -5.54 -8.94 -12.82
N ILE A 96 -6.03 -8.27 -11.79
CA ILE A 96 -7.14 -8.69 -10.93
C ILE A 96 -8.22 -7.59 -10.90
N GLU A 97 -9.43 -7.94 -10.45
CA GLU A 97 -10.52 -6.97 -10.29
C GLU A 97 -10.86 -6.77 -8.81
N THR A 98 -11.26 -5.56 -8.44
CA THR A 98 -11.92 -5.31 -7.15
C THR A 98 -13.12 -4.42 -7.36
N VAL A 99 -14.17 -4.62 -6.57
CA VAL A 99 -15.43 -3.89 -6.69
C VAL A 99 -15.79 -3.26 -5.37
N GLY A 100 -15.93 -1.93 -5.35
CA GLY A 100 -16.52 -1.19 -4.24
C GLY A 100 -18.01 -0.96 -4.50
N ILE A 101 -18.85 -1.43 -3.58
CA ILE A 101 -20.32 -1.37 -3.68
C ILE A 101 -20.82 -0.47 -2.53
N PRO A 102 -21.11 0.81 -2.79
CA PRO A 102 -21.62 1.72 -1.77
C PRO A 102 -23.06 1.35 -1.41
N ALA A 103 -23.38 1.45 -0.12
CA ALA A 103 -24.74 1.37 0.40
C ALA A 103 -24.90 2.37 1.54
N GLU A 104 -26.12 2.58 2.03
CA GLU A 104 -26.35 3.51 3.14
C GLU A 104 -25.49 3.14 4.36
N GLY A 105 -24.64 4.08 4.78
CA GLY A 105 -23.75 3.95 5.93
C GLY A 105 -22.58 2.96 5.78
N ARG A 106 -22.35 2.36 4.60
CA ARG A 106 -21.25 1.38 4.42
C ARG A 106 -20.70 1.31 2.99
N LEU A 107 -19.49 0.79 2.87
CA LEU A 107 -18.89 0.38 1.60
C LEU A 107 -18.49 -1.10 1.70
N THR A 108 -19.10 -1.95 0.87
CA THR A 108 -18.66 -3.34 0.73
C THR A 108 -17.58 -3.40 -0.35
N VAL A 109 -16.49 -4.14 -0.09
CA VAL A 109 -15.40 -4.34 -1.06
C VAL A 109 -15.29 -5.82 -1.40
N CYS A 110 -15.42 -6.17 -2.67
CA CYS A 110 -15.11 -7.50 -3.19
C CYS A 110 -13.63 -7.57 -3.55
N VAL A 111 -12.90 -8.50 -2.93
CA VAL A 111 -11.45 -8.66 -3.07
C VAL A 111 -11.15 -9.98 -3.78
N SER A 112 -10.24 -9.97 -4.76
CA SER A 112 -9.70 -11.19 -5.38
C SER A 112 -8.64 -11.83 -4.50
N SER A 113 -8.62 -13.16 -4.44
CA SER A 113 -7.70 -14.00 -3.67
C SER A 113 -6.90 -14.94 -4.56
#